data_AF-A0A7L2I8E3-F1
#
_entry.id   AF-A0A7L2I8E3-F1
#
_cell.length_a   1.000
_cell.length_b   1.000
_cell.length_c   1.000
_cell.angle_alpha   90.00
_cell.angle_beta   90.00
_cell.angle_gamma   90.00
#
_symmetry.space_group_name_H-M   'P 1'
#
loop_
_entity.id
_entity.type
_entity.pdbx_description
1 polymer ?
#
loop_
_entity_poly.entity_id
_entity_poly.type
_entity_poly.pdbx_seq_one_letter_code
_entity_poly.pdbx_strand_id
1 'polypeptide(L)'
;ICVIAHVTARKMATLHRHEEEKFFVNYEGRKESVPSIHDPPVKELSVVVPSYNEEDRLPLMMDEALDYLEKRQKRDASFTYEVIVVNDGSKDQTEKVAMKYCKKYGSDKVRVLSLVKNRGKGGAVRMGVFSCRGRKILMADADGATKFADIEKVEEGLKNLQPWPNQLAISCGSRAHLEKDSIAKRSYFRTLLMYGFHFLVWFLCVREIRDTQCGFKLLTREAALRTFSTLHIERW
;
A
#
# COMPACT_ATOMS: atom_id res chain seq x y z
N ILE A 1 -29.76 4.15 3.65
CA ILE A 1 -28.28 3.98 3.57
C ILE A 1 -27.87 3.07 2.40
N CYS A 2 -28.49 1.89 2.21
CA CYS A 2 -28.15 0.99 1.10
C CYS A 2 -28.32 1.59 -0.32
N VAL A 3 -29.36 2.38 -0.59
CA VAL A 3 -29.61 2.92 -1.95
C VAL A 3 -28.57 3.95 -2.38
N ILE A 4 -28.20 4.88 -1.49
CA ILE A 4 -27.19 5.91 -1.80
C ILE A 4 -25.82 5.25 -2.01
N ALA A 5 -25.40 4.35 -1.12
CA ALA A 5 -24.15 3.59 -1.29
C ALA A 5 -24.16 2.75 -2.58
N HIS A 6 -25.29 2.14 -2.94
CA HIS A 6 -25.43 1.35 -4.16
C HIS A 6 -25.37 2.20 -5.43
N VAL A 7 -26.00 3.39 -5.43
CA VAL A 7 -26.00 4.30 -6.57
C VAL A 7 -24.61 4.94 -6.76
N THR A 8 -23.92 5.32 -5.67
CA THR A 8 -22.57 5.90 -5.77
C THR A 8 -21.50 4.84 -6.09
N ALA A 9 -21.66 3.60 -5.63
CA ALA A 9 -20.73 2.50 -5.94
C ALA A 9 -20.82 1.99 -7.39
N ARG A 10 -21.92 2.25 -8.11
CA ARG A 10 -22.12 1.75 -9.49
C ARG A 10 -21.27 2.45 -10.54
N LYS A 11 -20.84 3.69 -10.30
CA LYS A 11 -19.98 4.41 -11.25
C LYS A 11 -18.52 4.13 -10.87
N MET A 12 -17.76 3.46 -11.73
CA MET A 12 -16.32 3.28 -11.49
C MET A 12 -15.65 4.64 -11.32
N ALA A 13 -14.78 4.77 -10.32
CA ALA A 13 -14.06 6.00 -10.09
C ALA A 13 -13.08 6.23 -11.25
N THR A 14 -13.15 7.39 -11.91
CA THR A 14 -12.19 7.70 -12.97
C THR A 14 -10.78 7.75 -12.36
N LEU A 15 -9.84 7.02 -12.95
CA LEU A 15 -8.43 7.15 -12.61
C LEU A 15 -7.84 8.27 -13.48
N HIS A 16 -7.64 9.44 -12.90
CA HIS A 16 -6.96 10.52 -13.60
C HIS A 16 -5.44 10.32 -13.49
N ARG A 17 -4.71 10.23 -14.61
CA ARG A 17 -3.24 10.16 -14.61
C ARG A 17 -2.71 11.27 -15.51
N HIS A 18 -1.84 12.13 -14.98
CA HIS A 18 -1.17 13.16 -15.77
C HIS A 18 -0.20 12.50 -16.77
N GLU A 19 0.11 13.16 -17.90
CA GLU A 19 1.02 12.59 -18.91
C GLU A 19 2.40 12.27 -18.33
N GLU A 20 2.88 13.11 -17.40
CA GLU A 20 4.14 12.93 -16.69
C GLU A 20 4.12 11.70 -15.78
N GLU A 21 2.96 11.35 -15.21
CA GLU A 21 2.78 10.20 -14.31
C GLU A 21 2.64 8.87 -15.07
N LYS A 22 2.62 8.90 -16.41
CA LYS A 22 2.71 7.68 -17.24
C LYS A 22 4.15 7.15 -17.32
N PHE A 23 5.12 7.93 -16.85
CA PHE A 23 6.52 7.57 -16.87
C PHE A 23 7.12 7.64 -15.46
N PHE A 24 8.16 6.86 -15.23
CA PHE A 24 9.03 7.00 -14.07
C PHE A 24 10.48 7.15 -14.53
N VAL A 25 11.32 7.71 -13.67
CA VAL A 25 12.75 7.85 -13.95
C VAL A 25 13.46 6.63 -13.38
N ASN A 26 14.16 5.90 -14.24
CA ASN A 26 14.91 4.72 -13.84
C ASN A 26 16.21 5.09 -13.08
N TYR A 27 16.95 4.07 -12.62
CA TYR A 27 18.17 4.25 -11.82
C TYR A 27 19.29 4.97 -12.57
N GLU A 28 19.24 5.00 -13.91
CA GLU A 28 20.19 5.68 -14.80
C GLU A 28 19.72 7.08 -15.20
N GLY A 29 18.55 7.53 -14.73
CA GLY A 29 17.99 8.83 -15.09
C GLY A 29 17.18 8.85 -16.39
N ARG A 30 16.92 7.69 -17.01
CA ARG A 30 16.11 7.58 -18.23
C ARG A 30 14.63 7.46 -17.89
N LYS A 31 13.76 8.05 -18.71
CA LYS A 31 12.31 7.92 -18.57
C LYS A 31 11.84 6.57 -19.14
N GLU A 32 11.07 5.83 -18.36
CA GLU A 32 10.47 4.55 -18.76
C GLU A 32 8.96 4.57 -18.49
N SER A 33 8.18 3.85 -19.30
CA SER A 33 6.73 3.74 -19.10
C SER A 33 6.40 2.99 -17.82
N VAL A 34 5.42 3.49 -17.07
CA VAL A 34 4.90 2.81 -15.88
C VAL A 34 4.10 1.57 -16.30
N PRO A 35 4.45 0.36 -15.84
CA PRO A 35 3.68 -0.87 -16.07
C PRO A 35 2.28 -0.80 -15.48
N SER A 36 1.42 -1.71 -15.92
CA SER A 36 0.01 -1.74 -15.54
C SER A 36 -0.32 -2.94 -14.66
N ILE A 37 -1.28 -2.77 -13.75
CA ILE A 37 -1.90 -3.90 -13.02
C ILE A 37 -2.55 -4.92 -13.97
N HIS A 38 -2.91 -4.49 -15.18
CA HIS A 38 -3.58 -5.29 -16.19
C HIS A 38 -2.59 -6.18 -16.99
N ASP A 39 -1.29 -5.90 -16.90
CA ASP A 39 -0.27 -6.74 -17.52
C ASP A 39 -0.11 -8.05 -16.73
N PRO A 40 0.29 -9.16 -17.40
CA PRO A 40 0.62 -10.40 -16.70
C PRO A 40 1.66 -10.16 -15.59
N PRO A 41 1.49 -10.76 -14.40
CA PRO A 41 2.43 -10.53 -13.31
C PRO A 41 3.80 -11.14 -13.61
N VAL A 42 4.85 -10.33 -13.44
CA VAL A 42 6.26 -10.73 -13.62
C VAL A 42 7.05 -10.74 -12.32
N LYS A 43 6.42 -10.37 -11.18
CA LYS A 43 6.97 -10.47 -9.83
C LYS A 43 6.05 -11.31 -8.95
N GLU A 44 6.57 -11.91 -7.88
CA GLU A 44 5.72 -12.53 -6.85
C GLU A 44 5.06 -11.48 -5.95
N LEU A 45 5.81 -10.44 -5.56
CA LEU A 45 5.35 -9.41 -4.63
C LEU A 45 5.63 -7.99 -5.15
N SER A 46 4.63 -7.11 -5.09
CA SER A 46 4.84 -5.67 -5.16
C SER A 46 4.52 -5.03 -3.82
N VAL A 47 5.43 -4.25 -3.27
CA VAL A 47 5.21 -3.44 -2.06
C VAL A 47 4.93 -2.01 -2.48
N VAL A 48 3.77 -1.46 -2.11
CA VAL A 48 3.39 -0.07 -2.37
C VAL A 48 3.58 0.73 -1.10
N VAL A 49 4.43 1.76 -1.19
CA VAL A 49 4.78 2.66 -0.10
C VAL A 49 4.35 4.07 -0.45
N PRO A 50 3.15 4.54 -0.04
CA PRO A 50 2.75 5.92 -0.23
C PRO A 50 3.61 6.83 0.66
N SER A 51 4.10 7.94 0.11
CA SER A 51 5.00 8.85 0.83
C SER A 51 4.68 10.30 0.51
N TYR A 52 4.44 11.10 1.55
CA TYR A 52 4.28 12.55 1.48
C TYR A 52 4.98 13.20 2.66
N ASN A 53 6.07 13.93 2.40
CA ASN A 53 6.93 14.52 3.41
C ASN A 53 7.44 13.49 4.46
N GLU A 54 8.10 12.46 3.96
CA GLU A 54 8.60 11.29 4.70
C GLU A 54 10.13 11.20 4.68
N GLU A 55 10.87 12.28 4.39
CA GLU A 55 12.34 12.22 4.20
C GLU A 55 13.10 11.59 5.37
N ASP A 56 12.62 11.77 6.60
CA ASP A 56 13.24 11.23 7.82
C ASP A 56 12.79 9.80 8.15
N ARG A 57 11.54 9.44 7.81
CA ARG A 57 10.94 8.15 8.20
C ARG A 57 11.12 7.06 7.15
N LEU A 58 11.08 7.46 5.87
CA LEU A 58 11.22 6.56 4.73
C LEU A 58 12.50 5.71 4.78
N PRO A 59 13.69 6.24 5.15
CA PRO A 59 14.91 5.42 5.18
C PRO A 59 14.81 4.20 6.10
N LEU A 60 14.30 4.38 7.32
CA LEU A 60 14.18 3.30 8.30
C LEU A 60 13.30 2.15 7.76
N MET A 61 12.14 2.52 7.22
CA MET A 61 11.19 1.57 6.64
C MET A 61 11.78 0.86 5.40
N MET A 62 12.43 1.62 4.50
CA MET A 62 13.02 1.06 3.27
C MET A 62 14.21 0.14 3.58
N ASP A 63 15.06 0.50 4.54
CA ASP A 63 16.18 -0.33 4.98
C ASP A 63 15.69 -1.67 5.56
N GLU A 64 14.69 -1.63 6.45
CA GLU A 64 14.08 -2.83 7.02
C GLU A 64 13.43 -3.71 5.93
N ALA A 65 12.64 -3.10 5.05
CA ALA A 65 11.95 -3.81 3.98
C ALA A 65 12.91 -4.47 2.99
N LEU A 66 13.91 -3.73 2.51
CA LEU A 66 14.86 -4.23 1.53
C LEU A 66 15.80 -5.27 2.13
N ASP A 67 16.25 -5.11 3.38
CA ASP A 67 17.04 -6.16 4.06
C ASP A 67 16.26 -7.47 4.15
N TYR A 68 14.99 -7.41 4.57
CA TYR A 68 14.13 -8.59 4.64
C TYR A 68 13.90 -9.24 3.27
N LEU A 69 13.56 -8.43 2.25
CA LEU A 69 13.25 -8.92 0.90
C LEU A 69 14.48 -9.51 0.20
N GLU A 70 15.66 -8.88 0.33
CA GLU A 70 16.92 -9.42 -0.20
C GLU A 70 17.29 -10.74 0.49
N LYS A 71 17.17 -10.82 1.82
CA LYS A 71 17.39 -12.08 2.56
C LYS A 71 16.43 -13.17 2.10
N ARG A 72 15.16 -12.84 1.88
CA ARG A 72 14.17 -13.80 1.38
C ARG A 72 14.49 -14.29 -0.02
N GLN A 73 14.83 -13.39 -0.95
CA GLN A 73 15.22 -13.75 -2.31
C GLN A 73 16.51 -14.61 -2.35
N LYS A 74 17.46 -14.37 -1.43
CA LYS A 74 18.66 -15.22 -1.29
C LYS A 74 18.33 -16.64 -0.83
N ARG A 75 17.30 -16.80 0.01
CA ARG A 75 16.84 -18.12 0.48
C ARG A 75 16.00 -18.86 -0.57
N ASP A 76 15.26 -18.11 -1.39
CA ASP A 76 14.39 -18.64 -2.43
C ASP A 76 14.57 -17.81 -3.72
N ALA A 77 15.35 -18.36 -4.66
CA ALA A 77 15.66 -17.68 -5.92
C ALA A 77 14.42 -17.48 -6.82
N SER A 78 13.33 -18.23 -6.60
CA SER A 78 12.08 -18.04 -7.32
C SER A 78 11.29 -16.84 -6.80
N PHE A 79 11.57 -16.40 -5.57
CA PHE A 79 10.95 -15.23 -4.99
C PHE A 79 11.49 -13.95 -5.63
N THR A 80 10.60 -13.25 -6.33
CA THR A 80 10.89 -11.96 -6.95
C THR A 80 9.99 -10.89 -6.37
N TYR A 81 10.53 -9.70 -6.18
CA TYR A 81 9.78 -8.60 -5.59
C TYR A 81 10.08 -7.28 -6.29
N GLU A 82 9.27 -6.29 -5.97
CA GLU A 82 9.57 -4.89 -6.18
C GLU A 82 9.00 -4.05 -5.03
N VAL A 83 9.60 -2.88 -4.81
CA VAL A 83 9.09 -1.83 -3.92
C VAL A 83 8.82 -0.60 -4.77
N ILE A 84 7.61 -0.06 -4.66
CA ILE A 84 7.15 1.12 -5.38
C ILE A 84 6.90 2.20 -4.34
N VAL A 85 7.82 3.16 -4.27
CA VAL A 85 7.64 4.37 -3.46
C VAL A 85 6.82 5.35 -4.29
N VAL A 86 5.64 5.71 -3.82
CA VAL A 86 4.78 6.70 -4.48
C VAL A 86 4.96 8.03 -3.76
N ASN A 87 5.76 8.91 -4.35
CA ASN A 87 5.93 10.28 -3.88
C ASN A 87 4.68 11.10 -4.26
N ASP A 88 3.83 11.37 -3.29
CA ASP A 88 2.55 12.06 -3.46
C ASP A 88 2.71 13.59 -3.45
N GLY A 89 3.60 14.09 -4.31
CA GLY A 89 3.88 15.52 -4.45
C GLY A 89 4.52 16.16 -3.22
N SER A 90 5.49 15.48 -2.58
CA SER A 90 6.19 16.00 -1.40
C SER A 90 6.88 17.33 -1.66
N LYS A 91 7.05 18.13 -0.60
CA LYS A 91 7.75 19.42 -0.63
C LYS A 91 9.15 19.37 -0.03
N ASP A 92 9.50 18.25 0.58
CA ASP A 92 10.80 17.97 1.19
C ASP A 92 11.70 17.13 0.25
N GLN A 93 12.74 16.48 0.79
CA GLN A 93 13.65 15.63 0.01
C GLN A 93 13.19 14.16 -0.14
N THR A 94 11.92 13.83 0.17
CA THR A 94 11.38 12.46 0.08
C THR A 94 11.71 11.77 -1.25
N GLU A 95 11.52 12.48 -2.37
CA GLU A 95 11.83 11.93 -3.70
C GLU A 95 13.31 11.61 -3.86
N LYS A 96 14.20 12.53 -3.43
CA LYS A 96 15.64 12.30 -3.52
C LYS A 96 16.07 11.12 -2.66
N VAL A 97 15.50 10.98 -1.46
CA VAL A 97 15.74 9.84 -0.58
C VAL A 97 15.31 8.54 -1.26
N ALA A 98 14.08 8.47 -1.78
CA ALA A 98 13.58 7.30 -2.51
C ALA A 98 14.45 6.94 -3.73
N MET A 99 14.90 7.95 -4.48
CA MET A 99 15.76 7.75 -5.65
C MET A 99 17.15 7.19 -5.30
N LYS A 100 17.67 7.41 -4.08
CA LYS A 100 18.91 6.76 -3.63
C LYS A 100 18.73 5.24 -3.56
N TYR A 101 17.57 4.76 -3.10
CA TYR A 101 17.25 3.33 -3.08
C TYR A 101 17.07 2.77 -4.49
N CYS A 102 16.39 3.50 -5.39
CA CYS A 102 16.30 3.12 -6.80
C CYS A 102 17.69 2.98 -7.43
N LYS A 103 18.61 3.91 -7.16
CA LYS A 103 20.00 3.85 -7.66
C LYS A 103 20.79 2.68 -7.09
N LYS A 104 20.61 2.37 -5.80
CA LYS A 104 21.34 1.32 -5.10
C LYS A 104 20.88 -0.10 -5.50
N TYR A 105 19.57 -0.31 -5.68
CA TYR A 105 18.99 -1.64 -5.92
C TYR A 105 18.54 -1.87 -7.38
N GLY A 106 18.54 -0.83 -8.20
CA GLY A 106 18.07 -0.87 -9.59
C GLY A 106 16.55 -0.75 -9.71
N SER A 107 16.09 -0.28 -10.86
CA SER A 107 14.67 -0.03 -11.15
C SER A 107 13.81 -1.29 -11.26
N ASP A 108 14.45 -2.45 -11.37
CA ASP A 108 13.71 -3.71 -11.31
C ASP A 108 13.23 -4.05 -9.89
N LYS A 109 13.96 -3.63 -8.85
CA LYS A 109 13.63 -3.88 -7.44
C LYS A 109 12.99 -2.68 -6.75
N VAL A 110 13.40 -1.45 -7.08
CA VAL A 110 12.87 -0.24 -6.44
C VAL A 110 12.50 0.78 -7.51
N ARG A 111 11.25 1.26 -7.49
CA ARG A 111 10.77 2.31 -8.38
C ARG A 111 10.18 3.46 -7.58
N VAL A 112 10.36 4.66 -8.11
CA VAL A 112 9.78 5.89 -7.53
C VAL A 112 8.77 6.44 -8.52
N LEU A 113 7.52 6.53 -8.09
CA LEU A 113 6.45 7.16 -8.84
C LEU A 113 6.19 8.54 -8.24
N SER A 114 6.59 9.59 -8.96
CA SER A 114 6.38 10.96 -8.52
C SER A 114 5.10 11.52 -9.12
N LEU A 115 4.12 11.79 -8.25
CA LEU A 115 2.85 12.37 -8.65
C LEU A 115 2.99 13.88 -8.83
N VAL A 116 2.31 14.43 -9.84
CA VAL A 116 2.41 15.87 -10.19
C VAL A 116 1.87 16.77 -9.08
N LYS A 117 0.91 16.26 -8.31
CA LYS A 117 0.30 16.96 -7.18
C LYS A 117 -0.05 15.98 -6.08
N ASN A 118 -0.15 16.48 -4.86
CA ASN A 118 -0.63 15.70 -3.72
C ASN A 118 -2.12 15.34 -3.86
N ARG A 119 -2.39 14.04 -3.90
CA ARG A 119 -3.73 13.45 -4.02
C ARG A 119 -4.26 12.90 -2.70
N GLY A 120 -3.37 12.69 -1.73
CA GLY A 120 -3.67 12.02 -0.47
C GLY A 120 -3.34 10.52 -0.53
N LYS A 121 -3.30 9.90 0.65
CA LYS A 121 -2.88 8.51 0.84
C LYS A 121 -3.65 7.52 -0.05
N GLY A 122 -4.97 7.66 -0.15
CA GLY A 122 -5.80 6.80 -1.00
C GLY A 122 -5.42 6.92 -2.48
N GLY A 123 -5.21 8.15 -2.95
CA GLY A 123 -4.75 8.43 -4.32
C GLY A 123 -3.35 7.87 -4.58
N ALA A 124 -2.40 8.09 -3.67
CA ALA A 124 -1.04 7.57 -3.76
C ALA A 124 -1.00 6.04 -3.81
N VAL A 125 -1.72 5.37 -2.90
CA VAL A 125 -1.84 3.90 -2.90
C VAL A 125 -2.47 3.42 -4.21
N ARG A 126 -3.57 4.03 -4.65
CA ARG A 126 -4.25 3.65 -5.89
C ARG A 126 -3.31 3.73 -7.10
N MET A 127 -2.53 4.80 -7.20
CA MET A 127 -1.53 4.98 -8.26
C MET A 127 -0.43 3.93 -8.20
N GLY A 128 0.06 3.60 -6.99
CA GLY A 128 1.05 2.53 -6.79
C GLY A 128 0.52 1.15 -7.16
N VAL A 129 -0.68 0.81 -6.69
CA VAL A 129 -1.35 -0.48 -6.97
C VAL A 129 -1.54 -0.68 -8.46
N PHE A 130 -2.04 0.34 -9.18
CA PHE A 130 -2.21 0.27 -10.63
C PHE A 130 -0.92 0.21 -11.43
N SER A 131 0.23 0.40 -10.76
CA SER A 131 1.55 0.34 -11.36
C SER A 131 2.34 -0.93 -11.00
N CYS A 132 1.73 -1.84 -10.23
CA CYS A 132 2.35 -3.06 -9.71
C CYS A 132 2.50 -4.17 -10.76
N ARG A 133 3.64 -4.86 -10.73
CA ARG A 133 4.02 -6.04 -11.52
C ARG A 133 3.84 -7.37 -10.76
N GLY A 134 3.55 -7.35 -9.47
CA GLY A 134 3.47 -8.50 -8.56
C GLY A 134 2.17 -9.31 -8.64
N ARG A 135 2.24 -10.61 -8.36
CA ARG A 135 1.07 -11.49 -8.15
C ARG A 135 0.30 -11.12 -6.89
N LYS A 136 1.03 -10.68 -5.85
CA LYS A 136 0.49 -10.14 -4.60
C LYS A 136 0.94 -8.70 -4.43
N ILE A 137 0.08 -7.89 -3.84
CA ILE A 137 0.33 -6.47 -3.57
C ILE A 137 0.26 -6.26 -2.06
N LEU A 138 1.38 -5.86 -1.47
CA LEU A 138 1.45 -5.42 -0.08
C LEU A 138 1.38 -3.90 -0.04
N MET A 139 0.48 -3.35 0.76
CA MET A 139 0.54 -1.96 1.19
C MET A 139 1.37 -1.88 2.46
N ALA A 140 2.26 -0.89 2.57
CA ALA A 140 3.01 -0.62 3.78
C ALA A 140 3.24 0.89 3.94
N ASP A 141 3.03 1.41 5.15
CA ASP A 141 3.21 2.83 5.44
C ASP A 141 4.70 3.19 5.57
N ALA A 142 5.08 4.38 5.10
CA ALA A 142 6.47 4.87 5.15
C ALA A 142 6.97 5.19 6.57
N ASP A 143 6.06 5.30 7.54
CA ASP A 143 6.35 5.68 8.93
C ASP A 143 6.85 4.54 9.82
N GLY A 144 6.91 3.31 9.29
CA GLY A 144 7.34 2.13 10.04
C GLY A 144 6.37 1.74 11.17
N ALA A 145 5.08 2.11 11.07
CA ALA A 145 4.08 1.76 12.09
C ALA A 145 3.84 0.24 12.26
N THR A 146 4.39 -0.57 11.36
CA THR A 146 4.41 -2.04 11.42
C THR A 146 5.81 -2.51 11.04
N LYS A 147 6.28 -3.59 11.68
CA LYS A 147 7.55 -4.23 11.31
C LYS A 147 7.37 -4.92 9.97
N PHE A 148 8.33 -4.80 9.06
CA PHE A 148 8.20 -5.38 7.73
C PHE A 148 8.14 -6.92 7.77
N ALA A 149 8.83 -7.53 8.74
CA ALA A 149 8.79 -8.98 8.97
C ALA A 149 7.38 -9.52 9.26
N ASP A 150 6.42 -8.67 9.68
CA ASP A 150 5.02 -9.07 9.85
C ASP A 150 4.33 -9.45 8.52
N ILE A 151 5.00 -9.29 7.37
CA ILE A 151 4.54 -9.81 6.08
C ILE A 151 4.23 -11.32 6.14
N GLU A 152 4.98 -12.09 6.92
CA GLU A 152 4.75 -13.53 7.07
C GLU A 152 3.35 -13.83 7.63
N LYS A 153 2.88 -13.00 8.58
CA LYS A 153 1.56 -13.15 9.20
C LYS A 153 0.43 -12.86 8.23
N VAL A 154 0.56 -11.83 7.41
CA VAL A 154 -0.46 -11.52 6.40
C VAL A 154 -0.42 -12.51 5.24
N GLU A 155 0.74 -13.08 4.90
CA GLU A 155 0.85 -14.19 3.95
C GLU A 155 0.21 -15.48 4.46
N GLU A 156 0.44 -15.82 5.73
CA GLU A 156 -0.23 -16.95 6.40
C GLU A 156 -1.75 -16.73 6.44
N GLY A 157 -2.20 -15.53 6.82
CA GLY A 157 -3.62 -15.18 6.79
C GLY A 157 -4.22 -15.33 5.39
N LEU A 158 -3.49 -14.94 4.34
CA LEU A 158 -3.94 -15.12 2.95
C LEU A 158 -4.02 -16.62 2.56
N LYS A 159 -3.06 -17.45 3.00
CA LYS A 159 -3.06 -18.90 2.76
C LYS A 159 -4.24 -19.58 3.46
N ASN A 160 -4.54 -19.19 4.70
CA ASN A 160 -5.63 -19.77 5.49
C ASN A 160 -7.02 -19.47 4.93
N LEU A 161 -7.13 -18.47 4.04
CA LEU A 161 -8.37 -18.15 3.31
C LEU A 161 -8.58 -19.01 2.05
N GLN A 162 -7.69 -19.96 1.75
CA GLN A 162 -7.83 -20.82 0.57
C GLN A 162 -8.94 -21.86 0.74
N PRO A 163 -9.68 -22.20 -0.36
CA PRO A 163 -9.55 -21.64 -1.70
C PRO A 163 -10.13 -20.22 -1.79
N TRP A 164 -9.46 -19.33 -2.53
CA TRP A 164 -9.92 -17.96 -2.72
C TRP A 164 -11.11 -17.92 -3.69
N PRO A 165 -12.32 -17.51 -3.24
CA PRO A 165 -13.45 -17.35 -4.14
C PRO A 165 -13.09 -16.34 -5.24
N ASN A 166 -13.19 -16.72 -6.52
CA ASN A 166 -12.82 -15.88 -7.65
C ASN A 166 -11.37 -15.35 -7.61
N GLN A 167 -10.44 -16.07 -6.97
CA GLN A 167 -9.05 -15.61 -6.75
C GLN A 167 -8.94 -14.31 -5.91
N LEU A 168 -10.00 -13.96 -5.16
CA LEU A 168 -10.06 -12.77 -4.33
C LEU A 168 -9.74 -13.10 -2.88
N ALA A 169 -8.65 -12.53 -2.39
CA ALA A 169 -8.34 -12.52 -0.97
C ALA A 169 -7.57 -11.25 -0.57
N ILE A 170 -7.87 -10.78 0.65
CA ILE A 170 -7.22 -9.67 1.33
C ILE A 170 -6.92 -10.11 2.76
N SER A 171 -5.68 -9.98 3.19
CA SER A 171 -5.26 -10.17 4.58
C SER A 171 -4.82 -8.82 5.17
N CYS A 172 -5.43 -8.42 6.28
CA CYS A 172 -5.16 -7.14 6.94
C CYS A 172 -4.31 -7.38 8.19
N GLY A 173 -3.20 -6.64 8.31
CA GLY A 173 -2.49 -6.53 9.58
C GLY A 173 -3.39 -5.88 10.64
N SER A 174 -3.13 -6.19 11.92
CA SER A 174 -3.89 -5.61 13.02
C SER A 174 -2.96 -5.15 14.14
N ARG A 175 -3.10 -3.88 14.51
CA ARG A 175 -2.41 -3.25 15.64
C ARG A 175 -3.27 -3.20 16.91
N ALA A 176 -4.45 -3.83 16.90
CA ALA A 176 -5.39 -3.81 18.03
C ALA A 176 -4.77 -4.30 19.36
N HIS A 177 -3.73 -5.15 19.29
CA HIS A 177 -2.99 -5.58 20.48
C HIS A 177 -2.12 -4.47 21.09
N LEU A 178 -1.63 -3.51 20.30
CA LEU A 178 -0.86 -2.34 20.72
C LEU A 178 -1.75 -1.20 21.22
N GLU A 179 -3.05 -1.23 20.93
CA GLU A 179 -3.97 -0.17 21.37
C GLU A 179 -4.09 -0.11 22.89
N LYS A 180 -4.07 -1.26 23.57
CA LYS A 180 -4.23 -1.36 25.04
C LYS A 180 -3.20 -0.52 25.80
N ASP A 181 -1.94 -0.53 25.36
CA ASP A 181 -0.85 0.25 25.99
C ASP A 181 -0.90 1.74 25.62
N SER A 182 -1.49 2.07 24.46
CA SER A 182 -1.59 3.45 23.96
C SER A 182 -2.78 4.23 24.50
N ILE A 183 -3.87 3.56 24.90
CA ILE A 183 -5.08 4.19 25.46
C ILE A 183 -4.78 4.90 26.78
N ALA A 184 -3.88 4.33 27.60
CA ALA A 184 -3.50 4.88 28.90
C ALA A 184 -2.84 6.27 28.84
N LYS A 185 -2.36 6.71 27.66
CA LYS A 185 -1.70 8.01 27.46
C LYS A 185 -2.49 9.00 26.59
N ARG A 186 -3.70 8.64 26.12
CA ARG A 186 -4.51 9.46 25.19
C ARG A 186 -5.57 10.27 25.91
N SER A 187 -5.86 11.47 25.40
CA SER A 187 -6.98 12.28 25.85
C SER A 187 -8.31 11.54 25.71
N TYR A 188 -9.18 11.63 26.72
CA TYR A 188 -10.51 11.01 26.75
C TYR A 188 -11.35 11.29 25.50
N PHE A 189 -11.27 12.51 24.95
CA PHE A 189 -12.02 12.89 23.75
C PHE A 189 -11.56 12.11 22.51
N ARG A 190 -10.24 11.93 22.35
CA ARG A 190 -9.67 11.13 21.26
C ARG A 190 -10.07 9.66 21.39
N THR A 191 -10.12 9.14 22.61
CA THR A 191 -10.56 7.77 22.89
C THR A 191 -12.04 7.58 22.57
N LEU A 192 -12.91 8.54 22.93
CA LEU A 192 -14.34 8.51 22.57
C LEU A 192 -14.56 8.52 21.06
N LEU A 193 -13.88 9.42 20.33
CA LEU A 193 -13.98 9.50 18.87
C LEU A 193 -13.49 8.21 18.19
N MET A 194 -12.42 7.61 18.69
CA MET A 194 -11.90 6.33 18.21
C MET A 194 -12.95 5.22 18.36
N TYR A 195 -13.52 5.05 19.56
CA TYR A 195 -14.56 4.04 19.78
C TYR A 195 -15.82 4.30 18.95
N GLY A 196 -16.25 5.56 18.82
CA GLY A 196 -17.37 5.94 17.95
C GLY A 196 -17.12 5.58 16.48
N PHE A 197 -15.92 5.84 15.98
CA PHE A 197 -15.53 5.46 14.63
C PHE A 197 -15.47 3.94 14.44
N HIS A 198 -14.89 3.19 15.39
CA HIS A 198 -14.91 1.71 15.33
C HIS A 198 -16.34 1.17 15.33
N PHE A 199 -17.24 1.73 16.13
CA PHE A 199 -18.65 1.35 16.14
C PHE A 199 -19.32 1.60 14.78
N LEU A 200 -19.10 2.77 14.17
CA LEU A 200 -19.64 3.08 12.85
C LEU A 200 -19.11 2.15 11.77
N VAL A 201 -17.81 1.87 11.74
CA VAL A 201 -17.19 0.96 10.76
C VAL A 201 -17.69 -0.47 10.96
N TRP A 202 -17.78 -0.92 12.21
CA TRP A 202 -18.34 -2.24 12.54
C TRP A 202 -19.80 -2.34 12.11
N PHE A 203 -20.61 -1.31 12.37
CA PHE A 203 -22.05 -1.31 12.07
C PHE A 203 -22.36 -1.18 10.58
N LEU A 204 -21.62 -0.34 9.84
CA LEU A 204 -21.94 0.04 8.45
C LEU A 204 -21.11 -0.68 7.38
N CYS A 205 -19.90 -1.14 7.72
CA CYS A 205 -18.95 -1.63 6.71
C CYS A 205 -18.62 -3.11 6.89
N VAL A 206 -17.90 -3.46 7.96
CA VAL A 206 -17.37 -4.83 8.15
C VAL A 206 -17.40 -5.22 9.62
N ARG A 207 -18.20 -6.24 9.96
CA ARG A 207 -18.42 -6.69 11.34
C ARG A 207 -17.32 -7.59 11.89
N GLU A 208 -16.58 -8.26 11.00
CA GLU A 208 -15.64 -9.33 11.35
C GLU A 208 -14.17 -8.87 11.39
N ILE A 209 -13.85 -7.69 10.84
CA ILE A 209 -12.48 -7.16 10.79
C ILE A 209 -12.29 -6.10 11.90
N ARG A 210 -11.40 -6.40 12.85
CA ARG A 210 -11.14 -5.52 14.01
C ARG A 210 -10.38 -4.24 13.67
N ASP A 211 -9.38 -4.32 12.80
CA ASP A 211 -8.52 -3.18 12.42
C ASP A 211 -8.53 -2.99 10.90
N THR A 212 -9.55 -2.29 10.42
CA THR A 212 -9.67 -1.95 8.99
C THR A 212 -8.71 -0.82 8.57
N GLN A 213 -8.12 -0.10 9.53
CA GLN A 213 -7.36 1.13 9.31
C GLN A 213 -5.85 0.91 9.24
N CYS A 214 -5.35 -0.28 9.59
CA CYS A 214 -3.95 -0.63 9.41
C CYS A 214 -3.53 -0.50 7.94
N GLY A 215 -2.46 0.26 7.66
CA GLY A 215 -1.91 0.43 6.32
C GLY A 215 -1.17 -0.81 5.80
N PHE A 216 -0.95 -1.82 6.64
CA PHE A 216 -0.24 -3.05 6.29
C PHE A 216 -1.22 -4.13 5.83
N LYS A 217 -1.42 -4.27 4.52
CA LYS A 217 -2.42 -5.18 3.93
C LYS A 217 -1.87 -5.91 2.73
N LEU A 218 -2.06 -7.22 2.68
CA LEU A 218 -1.67 -8.06 1.55
C LEU A 218 -2.91 -8.43 0.73
N LEU A 219 -2.88 -8.11 -0.55
CA LEU A 219 -3.95 -8.38 -1.49
C LEU A 219 -3.46 -9.32 -2.59
N THR A 220 -4.33 -10.23 -3.01
CA THR A 220 -4.21 -10.85 -4.34
C THR A 220 -4.34 -9.80 -5.43
N ARG A 221 -3.69 -10.00 -6.59
CA ARG A 221 -3.78 -9.06 -7.73
C ARG A 221 -5.23 -8.74 -8.13
N GLU A 222 -6.08 -9.75 -8.22
CA GLU A 222 -7.48 -9.59 -8.61
C GLU A 222 -8.28 -8.80 -7.54
N ALA A 223 -8.00 -9.03 -6.25
CA ALA A 223 -8.61 -8.23 -5.18
C ALA A 223 -8.14 -6.77 -5.22
N ALA A 224 -6.84 -6.54 -5.42
CA ALA A 224 -6.31 -5.20 -5.57
C ALA A 224 -6.95 -4.48 -6.77
N LEU A 225 -7.04 -5.13 -7.93
CA LEU A 225 -7.68 -4.56 -9.11
C LEU A 225 -9.12 -4.13 -8.83
N ARG A 226 -9.94 -4.98 -8.21
CA ARG A 226 -11.34 -4.65 -7.90
C ARG A 226 -11.45 -3.55 -6.87
N THR A 227 -10.76 -3.67 -5.74
CA THR A 227 -10.85 -2.72 -4.62
C THR A 227 -10.44 -1.31 -5.04
N PHE A 228 -9.35 -1.16 -5.78
CA PHE A 228 -8.83 0.15 -6.17
C PHE A 228 -9.50 0.73 -7.42
N SER A 229 -10.19 -0.09 -8.22
CA SER A 229 -11.05 0.39 -9.31
C SER A 229 -12.31 1.10 -8.79
N THR A 230 -12.80 0.70 -7.62
CA THR A 230 -13.97 1.29 -6.96
C THR A 230 -13.62 2.35 -5.92
N LEU A 231 -12.36 2.78 -5.81
CA LEU A 231 -11.95 3.80 -4.83
C LEU A 231 -12.26 5.22 -5.33
N HIS A 232 -13.28 5.86 -4.76
CA HIS A 232 -13.64 7.26 -5.07
C HIS A 232 -12.95 8.30 -4.19
N ILE A 233 -12.52 7.91 -2.99
CA ILE A 233 -11.96 8.83 -2.00
C ILE A 233 -10.43 8.70 -2.03
N GLU A 234 -9.75 9.75 -2.47
CA GLU A 234 -8.28 9.78 -2.54
C GLU A 234 -7.61 10.27 -1.25
N ARG A 235 -8.35 10.98 -0.40
CA ARG A 235 -7.83 11.64 0.82
C ARG A 235 -8.33 10.99 2.10
N TRP A 236 -7.60 11.21 3.20
CA TRP A 236 -8.04 10.93 4.57
C TRP A 236 -8.14 12.25 5.34
#